data_AF-A0A8J7RXN9-F1
#
_entry.id   AF-A0A8J7RXN9-F1
#
_cell.length_a   1.000
_cell.length_b   1.000
_cell.length_c   1.000
_cell.angle_alpha   90.00
_cell.angle_beta   90.00
_cell.angle_gamma   90.00
#
_symmetry.space_group_name_H-M   'P 1'
#
loop_
_entity.id
_entity.type
_entity.pdbx_description
1 polymer ?
#
loop_
_entity_poly.entity_id
_entity_poly.type
_entity_poly.pdbx_seq_one_letter_code
_entity_poly.pdbx_strand_id
1 'polypeptide(L)'
;MMTMMHETKSPWHLGGEWIAGLRAAQQITQAELAEQVGAPSTLWIEELEAGRHPVPSVYFQAFAKQFGWAEHDFAARCLSYFDPTAYRALFGEIAPSAPVLAAVRRAA
;
A
#
# COMPACT_ATOMS: atom_id res chain seq x y z
N MET A 1 -24.01 7.72 -31.09
CA MET A 1 -23.96 6.75 -29.99
C MET A 1 -22.52 6.66 -29.50
N MET A 2 -22.12 7.53 -28.57
CA MET A 2 -20.80 7.51 -27.94
C MET A 2 -20.98 6.88 -26.55
N THR A 3 -20.40 5.70 -26.36
CA THR A 3 -20.35 5.02 -25.06
C THR A 3 -19.57 5.89 -24.09
N MET A 4 -20.26 6.47 -23.11
CA MET A 4 -19.63 7.09 -21.94
C MET A 4 -18.97 5.97 -21.14
N MET A 5 -17.65 5.84 -21.29
CA MET A 5 -16.82 5.01 -20.44
C MET A 5 -16.72 5.72 -19.10
N HIS A 6 -17.53 5.33 -18.11
CA HIS A 6 -17.31 5.78 -16.74
C HIS A 6 -16.04 5.08 -16.26
N GLU A 7 -14.94 5.83 -16.14
CA GLU A 7 -13.71 5.36 -15.51
C GLU A 7 -14.05 4.97 -14.07
N THR A 8 -14.30 3.67 -13.87
CA THR A 8 -14.71 3.13 -12.59
C THR A 8 -13.43 3.00 -11.79
N LYS A 9 -13.16 3.98 -10.92
CA LYS A 9 -11.97 3.98 -10.06
C LYS A 9 -11.86 2.62 -9.38
N SER A 10 -10.69 1.99 -9.53
CA SER A 10 -10.37 0.72 -8.88
C SER A 10 -10.68 0.82 -7.38
N PRO A 11 -11.26 -0.24 -6.77
CA PRO A 11 -11.52 -0.26 -5.32
C PRO A 11 -10.25 -0.04 -4.49
N TRP A 12 -9.06 -0.23 -5.07
CA TRP A 12 -7.76 -0.09 -4.42
C TRP A 12 -7.16 1.33 -4.48
N HIS A 13 -7.83 2.33 -5.07
CA HIS A 13 -7.24 3.66 -5.28
C HIS A 13 -6.61 4.27 -4.01
N LEU A 14 -7.31 4.19 -2.87
CA LEU A 14 -6.81 4.69 -1.58
C LEU A 14 -5.58 3.92 -1.06
N GLY A 15 -5.46 2.63 -1.39
CA GLY A 15 -4.29 1.83 -1.04
C GLY A 15 -3.07 2.22 -1.89
N GLY A 16 -3.26 2.51 -3.17
CA GLY A 16 -2.22 3.06 -4.05
C GLY A 16 -1.69 4.41 -3.56
N GLU A 17 -2.60 5.34 -3.24
CA GLU A 17 -2.25 6.64 -2.65
C GLU A 17 -1.47 6.50 -1.33
N TRP A 18 -1.86 5.53 -0.50
CA TRP A 18 -1.16 5.25 0.76
C TRP A 18 0.29 4.78 0.53
N ILE A 19 0.52 3.88 -0.44
CA ILE A 19 1.87 3.45 -0.81
C ILE A 19 2.69 4.62 -1.36
N ALA A 20 2.11 5.45 -2.23
CA ALA A 20 2.76 6.65 -2.75
C ALA A 20 3.16 7.61 -1.62
N GLY A 21 2.29 7.78 -0.62
CA GLY A 21 2.56 8.58 0.58
C GLY A 21 3.71 8.04 1.42
N LEU A 22 3.77 6.71 1.64
CA LEU A 22 4.89 6.08 2.35
C LEU A 22 6.21 6.27 1.60
N ARG A 23 6.20 6.08 0.28
CA ARG A 23 7.37 6.31 -0.57
C ARG A 23 7.85 7.76 -0.50
N ALA A 24 6.93 8.71 -0.67
CA ALA A 24 7.23 10.14 -0.61
C ALA A 24 7.80 10.56 0.76
N ALA A 25 7.30 9.98 1.86
CA ALA A 25 7.82 10.24 3.20
C ALA A 25 9.28 9.77 3.40
N GLN A 26 9.75 8.82 2.60
CA GLN A 26 11.15 8.40 2.57
C GLN A 26 12.00 9.14 1.54
N GLN A 27 11.39 10.03 0.75
CA GLN A 27 12.06 10.83 -0.27
C GLN A 27 12.77 9.99 -1.35
N ILE A 28 12.26 8.79 -1.65
CA ILE A 28 12.76 7.92 -2.71
C ILE A 28 11.86 7.96 -3.94
N THR A 29 12.44 7.71 -5.11
CA THR A 29 11.76 7.59 -6.39
C THR A 29 11.05 6.23 -6.53
N GLN A 30 10.14 6.11 -7.50
CA GLN A 30 9.48 4.84 -7.80
C GLN A 30 10.48 3.77 -8.28
N ALA A 31 11.53 4.17 -8.98
CA ALA A 31 12.59 3.27 -9.45
C ALA A 31 13.39 2.71 -8.27
N GLU A 32 13.79 3.56 -7.33
CA GLU A 32 14.48 3.12 -6.11
C GLU A 32 13.59 2.20 -5.27
N LEU A 33 12.29 2.52 -5.14
CA LEU A 33 11.36 1.64 -4.45
C LEU A 33 11.28 0.27 -5.14
N ALA A 34 11.20 0.25 -6.49
CA ALA A 34 11.13 -0.99 -7.25
C ALA A 34 12.36 -1.88 -6.99
N GLU A 35 13.55 -1.30 -7.02
CA GLU A 35 14.80 -2.01 -6.73
C GLU A 35 14.83 -2.54 -5.28
N GLN A 36 14.44 -1.71 -4.31
CA GLN A 36 14.50 -2.06 -2.89
C GLN A 36 13.53 -3.18 -2.49
N VAL A 37 12.34 -3.24 -3.12
CA VAL A 37 11.32 -4.27 -2.83
C VAL A 37 11.37 -5.45 -3.79
N GLY A 38 12.28 -5.43 -4.78
CA GLY A 38 12.39 -6.47 -5.81
C GLY A 38 11.20 -6.51 -6.78
N ALA A 39 10.55 -5.38 -7.01
CA ALA A 39 9.46 -5.27 -7.98
C ALA A 39 9.99 -5.46 -9.42
N PRO A 40 9.15 -5.95 -10.34
CA PRO A 40 9.60 -6.31 -11.69
C PRO A 40 9.97 -5.09 -12.56
N SER A 41 9.46 -3.90 -12.24
CA SER A 41 9.81 -2.66 -12.93
C SER A 41 9.32 -1.42 -12.18
N THR A 42 9.84 -0.24 -12.55
CA THR A 42 9.31 1.06 -12.13
C THR A 42 7.86 1.26 -12.54
N LEU A 43 7.47 0.82 -13.75
CA LEU A 43 6.09 0.92 -14.22
C LEU A 43 5.15 0.17 -13.28
N TRP A 44 5.55 -1.01 -12.80
CA TRP A 44 4.75 -1.77 -11.85
C TRP A 44 4.49 -1.01 -10.54
N ILE A 45 5.47 -0.24 -10.04
CA ILE A 45 5.27 0.66 -8.89
C ILE A 45 4.31 1.81 -9.24
N GLU A 46 4.42 2.38 -10.45
CA GLU A 46 3.49 3.42 -10.92
C GLU A 46 2.03 2.89 -10.98
N GLU A 47 1.83 1.68 -11.51
CA GLU A 47 0.51 1.04 -11.57
C GLU A 47 -0.06 0.78 -10.18
N LEU A 48 0.79 0.31 -9.27
CA LEU A 48 0.47 0.08 -7.87
C LEU A 48 0.03 1.38 -7.18
N GLU A 49 0.79 2.47 -7.34
CA GLU A 49 0.50 3.78 -6.75
C GLU A 49 -0.74 4.43 -7.35
N ALA A 50 -1.02 4.21 -8.63
CA ALA A 50 -2.27 4.63 -9.28
C ALA A 50 -3.49 3.80 -8.82
N GLY A 51 -3.26 2.71 -8.09
CA GLY A 51 -4.30 1.84 -7.57
C GLY A 51 -4.82 0.82 -8.60
N ARG A 52 -4.08 0.55 -9.68
CA ARG A 52 -4.49 -0.39 -10.74
C ARG A 52 -4.59 -1.84 -10.23
N HIS A 53 -3.79 -2.19 -9.23
CA HIS A 53 -3.84 -3.48 -8.55
C HIS A 53 -3.39 -3.35 -7.07
N PRO A 54 -3.80 -4.27 -6.18
CA PRO A 54 -3.28 -4.32 -4.80
C PRO A 54 -1.80 -4.73 -4.78
N VAL A 55 -1.16 -4.55 -3.61
CA VAL A 55 0.16 -5.14 -3.35
C VAL A 55 -0.03 -6.67 -3.28
N PRO A 56 0.64 -7.48 -4.14
CA PRO A 56 0.58 -8.93 -4.02
C PRO A 56 1.28 -9.40 -2.74
N SER A 57 0.76 -10.46 -2.14
CA SER A 57 1.23 -10.95 -0.83
C SER A 57 2.71 -11.31 -0.79
N VAL A 58 3.27 -11.79 -1.91
CA VAL A 58 4.71 -12.09 -2.04
C VAL A 58 5.62 -10.88 -1.76
N TYR A 59 5.09 -9.66 -1.91
CA TYR A 59 5.84 -8.42 -1.67
C TYR A 59 5.61 -7.83 -0.27
N PHE A 60 4.70 -8.37 0.55
CA PHE A 60 4.37 -7.78 1.85
C PHE A 60 5.59 -7.62 2.75
N GLN A 61 6.41 -8.65 2.87
CA GLN A 61 7.62 -8.59 3.68
C GLN A 61 8.59 -7.51 3.19
N ALA A 62 8.80 -7.43 1.88
CA ALA A 62 9.73 -6.49 1.27
C ALA A 62 9.28 -5.03 1.46
N PHE A 63 8.01 -4.74 1.19
CA PHE A 63 7.43 -3.41 1.41
C PHE A 63 7.39 -3.04 2.90
N ALA A 64 6.99 -3.96 3.77
CA ALA A 64 6.95 -3.72 5.21
C ALA A 64 8.34 -3.37 5.73
N LYS A 65 9.36 -4.14 5.35
CA LYS A 65 10.76 -3.86 5.69
C LYS A 65 11.21 -2.50 5.17
N GLN A 66 10.94 -2.19 3.90
CA GLN A 66 11.32 -0.90 3.30
C GLN A 66 10.68 0.26 4.05
N PHE A 67 9.41 0.13 4.44
CA PHE A 67 8.67 1.19 5.12
C PHE A 67 8.84 1.23 6.63
N GLY A 68 9.55 0.27 7.23
CA GLY A 68 9.72 0.18 8.68
C GLY A 68 8.46 -0.26 9.42
N TRP A 69 7.62 -1.07 8.77
CA TRP A 69 6.41 -1.66 9.33
C TRP A 69 6.64 -3.11 9.73
N ALA A 70 5.91 -3.59 10.73
CA ALA A 70 5.75 -5.02 10.92
C ALA A 70 4.95 -5.60 9.73
N GLU A 71 5.36 -6.77 9.24
CA GLU A 71 4.73 -7.41 8.08
C GLU A 71 3.23 -7.64 8.29
N HIS A 72 2.84 -8.10 9.48
CA HIS A 72 1.44 -8.26 9.88
C HIS A 72 0.64 -6.97 9.72
N ASP A 73 1.16 -5.86 10.24
CA ASP A 73 0.46 -4.57 10.24
C ASP A 73 0.38 -3.98 8.83
N PHE A 74 1.44 -4.16 8.04
CA PHE A 74 1.44 -3.77 6.63
C PHE A 74 0.41 -4.57 5.83
N ALA A 75 0.39 -5.90 5.97
CA ALA A 75 -0.56 -6.78 5.28
C ALA A 75 -2.01 -6.51 5.71
N ALA A 76 -2.26 -6.32 7.00
CA ALA A 76 -3.58 -5.97 7.52
C ALA A 76 -4.02 -4.60 6.97
N ARG A 77 -3.11 -3.61 6.93
CA ARG A 77 -3.40 -2.31 6.35
C ARG A 77 -3.70 -2.41 4.86
N CYS A 78 -2.96 -3.23 4.14
CA CYS A 78 -3.29 -3.53 2.75
C CYS A 78 -4.71 -4.12 2.66
N LEU A 79 -5.03 -5.18 3.40
CA LEU A 79 -6.36 -5.78 3.36
C LEU A 79 -7.49 -4.77 3.63
N SER A 80 -7.27 -3.82 4.54
CA SER A 80 -8.27 -2.78 4.87
C SER A 80 -8.71 -1.91 3.69
N TYR A 81 -7.85 -1.74 2.68
CA TYR A 81 -8.17 -1.01 1.46
C TYR A 81 -8.72 -1.92 0.35
N PHE A 82 -8.31 -3.19 0.32
CA PHE A 82 -8.63 -4.13 -0.76
C PHE A 82 -9.99 -4.78 -0.54
N ASP A 83 -10.20 -5.26 0.68
CA ASP A 83 -11.45 -5.85 1.14
C ASP A 83 -11.74 -5.37 2.57
N PRO A 84 -12.37 -4.18 2.72
CA PRO A 84 -12.74 -3.65 4.01
C PRO A 84 -13.70 -4.56 4.78
N THR A 85 -14.47 -5.41 4.08
CA THR A 85 -15.41 -6.34 4.72
C THR A 85 -14.67 -7.52 5.33
N ALA A 86 -13.75 -8.14 4.60
CA ALA A 86 -12.88 -9.18 5.14
C ALA A 86 -12.00 -8.64 6.27
N TYR A 87 -11.45 -7.43 6.13
CA TYR A 87 -10.71 -6.79 7.21
C TYR A 87 -11.56 -6.66 8.48
N ARG A 88 -12.80 -6.14 8.36
CA ARG A 88 -13.70 -6.02 9.52
C ARG A 88 -14.07 -7.37 10.14
N ALA A 89 -14.26 -8.40 9.33
CA ALA A 89 -14.56 -9.74 9.81
C ALA A 89 -13.39 -10.37 10.60
N LEU A 90 -12.14 -10.07 10.21
CA LEU A 90 -10.94 -10.59 10.85
C LEU A 90 -10.47 -9.76 12.06
N PHE A 91 -10.60 -8.43 11.99
CA PHE A 91 -9.95 -7.50 12.92
C PHE A 91 -10.93 -6.57 13.67
N GLY A 92 -12.21 -6.52 13.28
CA GLY A 92 -13.21 -5.62 13.86
C GLY A 92 -13.26 -4.22 13.21
N GLU A 93 -13.75 -3.22 13.94
CA GLU A 93 -13.79 -1.82 13.46
C GLU A 93 -12.39 -1.33 13.06
N ILE A 94 -12.30 -0.50 12.02
CA ILE A 94 -11.03 0.08 11.56
C ILE A 94 -10.48 0.97 12.69
N ALA A 95 -9.54 0.45 13.48
CA ALA A 95 -8.91 1.24 14.52
C ALA A 95 -8.22 2.46 13.86
N PRO A 96 -8.45 3.69 14.35
CA PRO A 96 -7.73 4.86 13.86
C PRO A 96 -6.24 4.64 14.12
N SER A 97 -5.45 4.79 13.07
CA SER A 97 -4.01 4.50 13.03
C SER A 97 -3.26 5.14 14.20
N ALA A 98 -2.34 4.39 14.82
CA ALA A 98 -1.18 5.02 15.44
C ALA A 98 -0.44 5.80 14.32
N PRO A 99 -0.12 7.08 14.53
CA PRO A 99 0.48 7.90 13.48
C PRO A 99 1.79 7.27 13.02
N VAL A 100 2.08 7.38 11.71
CA VAL A 100 3.33 6.93 11.04
C VAL A 100 4.59 7.37 11.80
N LEU A 101 4.51 8.43 12.61
CA LEU A 101 5.57 8.94 13.49
C LEU A 101 5.83 8.14 14.78
N ALA A 102 4.89 7.32 15.26
CA ALA A 102 5.04 6.56 16.51
C ALA A 102 5.80 5.23 16.31
N ALA A 103 5.69 4.61 15.14
CA ALA A 103 6.37 3.34 14.83
C ALA A 103 7.89 3.51 14.61
N VAL A 104 8.33 4.70 14.18
CA VAL A 104 9.76 5.01 13.95
C VAL A 104 10.56 5.10 15.26
N ARG A 105 9.91 5.10 16.44
CA ARG A 105 10.57 5.33 17.75
C ARG A 105 10.73 4.09 18.66
N ARG A 106 10.55 2.86 18.17
CA ARG A 106 10.78 1.65 19.00
C ARG A 106 11.72 0.63 18.35
N ALA A 107 12.87 1.12 17.88
CA ALA A 107 14.06 0.31 17.71
C ALA A 107 15.29 1.13 18.16
N ALA A 108 15.47 1.26 19.47
CA ALA A 108 16.69 1.72 20.13
C ALA A 108 16.90 0.85 21.38
#